data_AF-A0A6M0A5E5-F1
#
_entry.id   AF-A0A6M0A5E5-F1
#
_cell.length_a   1.000
_cell.length_b   1.000
_cell.length_c   1.000
_cell.angle_alpha   90.00
_cell.angle_beta   90.00
_cell.angle_gamma   90.00
#
_symmetry.space_group_name_H-M   'P 1'
#
loop_
_entity.id
_entity.type
_entity.pdbx_description
1 polymer ?
#
loop_
_entity_poly.entity_id
_entity_poly.type
_entity_poly.pdbx_seq_one_letter_code
_entity_poly.pdbx_strand_id
1 'polypeptide(L)'
;VHQDTTLSNLLEPLARLFSWLITMVVMLPVEGQSLPIMVASGLVTVILVVLIVQLLRRGLRIQSLHSQTKVMTQVLGGFVVGAIALFLLFTYGLGIDLTLAARYQFVYFPIVIMLLAASFASCWRAAQGKDQQWVALILLMGLVGGVIVASHVSYQKADRPDLAIAKMLEISDSQSQSLPVLIATVHKSHEQTGEIMGLAWELNRRKVVDTAINSPQFLLAHKDTEPRVATETLQKTVAQLPKPLELWVVNFSASVELKSQGCIKDKQSISKVPGYRFRRYYCQNYRAGASE
;
A
#
# COMPACT_ATOMS: atom_id res chain seq x y z
N VAL A 1 -7.66 25.39 -2.50
CA VAL A 1 -7.28 26.11 -1.26
C VAL A 1 -8.43 25.93 -0.30
N HIS A 2 -8.38 24.91 0.54
CA HIS A 2 -9.33 24.72 1.64
C HIS A 2 -8.56 25.01 2.92
N GLN A 3 -9.07 25.95 3.71
CA GLN A 3 -8.63 26.24 5.07
C GLN A 3 -9.01 25.03 5.94
N ASP A 4 -8.22 23.96 5.87
CA ASP A 4 -8.34 22.88 6.83
C ASP A 4 -7.65 23.30 8.13
N THR A 5 -8.51 23.42 9.13
CA THR A 5 -8.31 23.94 10.46
C THR A 5 -7.04 23.43 11.14
N THR A 6 -6.38 24.30 11.91
CA THR A 6 -5.27 23.95 12.82
C THR A 6 -5.53 22.70 13.67
N LEU A 7 -6.80 22.41 14.00
CA LEU A 7 -7.22 21.22 14.74
C LEU A 7 -7.11 19.92 13.94
N SER A 8 -7.45 19.89 12.64
CA SER A 8 -7.32 18.67 11.83
C SER A 8 -5.85 18.27 11.69
N ASN A 9 -4.99 19.27 11.41
CA ASN A 9 -3.54 19.07 11.33
C ASN A 9 -2.94 18.59 12.67
N LEU A 10 -3.54 18.96 13.80
CA LEU A 10 -3.09 18.51 15.11
C LEU A 10 -3.61 17.11 15.46
N LEU A 11 -4.83 16.76 15.06
CA LEU A 11 -5.45 15.48 15.40
C LEU A 11 -5.04 14.33 14.46
N GLU A 12 -4.71 14.63 13.19
CA GLU A 12 -4.35 13.64 12.19
C GLU A 12 -3.19 12.72 12.62
N PRO A 13 -2.04 13.23 13.11
CA PRO A 13 -0.93 12.37 13.53
C PRO A 13 -1.30 11.46 14.70
N LEU A 14 -2.10 11.95 15.65
CA LEU A 14 -2.60 11.15 16.77
C LEU A 14 -3.54 10.05 16.28
N ALA A 15 -4.50 10.38 15.42
CA ALA A 15 -5.42 9.42 14.84
C ALA A 15 -4.67 8.32 14.06
N ARG A 16 -3.66 8.70 13.27
CA ARG A 16 -2.77 7.75 12.57
C ARG A 16 -2.01 6.88 13.55
N LEU A 17 -1.40 7.48 14.59
CA LEU A 17 -0.68 6.75 15.63
C LEU A 17 -1.56 5.68 16.30
N PHE A 18 -2.79 6.03 16.69
CA PHE A 18 -3.73 5.07 17.25
C PHE A 18 -4.15 4.00 16.24
N SER A 19 -4.39 4.38 14.99
CA SER A 19 -4.74 3.43 13.92
C SER A 19 -3.64 2.40 13.71
N TRP A 20 -2.38 2.83 13.69
CA TRP A 20 -1.23 1.94 13.57
C TRP A 20 -1.05 1.03 14.80
N LEU A 21 -1.24 1.54 16.02
CA LEU A 21 -1.23 0.71 17.23
C LEU A 21 -2.33 -0.36 17.22
N ILE A 22 -3.53 -0.02 16.74
CA ILE A 22 -4.64 -0.96 16.62
C ILE A 22 -4.32 -2.04 15.57
N THR A 23 -3.92 -1.62 14.37
CA THR A 23 -3.66 -2.53 13.24
C THR A 23 -2.48 -3.46 13.47
N MET A 24 -1.52 -3.08 14.33
CA MET A 24 -0.45 -3.98 14.80
C MET A 24 -0.96 -5.19 15.57
N VAL A 25 -2.10 -5.06 16.26
CA VAL A 25 -2.64 -6.11 17.14
C VAL A 25 -3.83 -6.82 16.51
N VAL A 26 -4.70 -6.06 15.84
CA VAL A 26 -5.92 -6.58 15.20
C VAL A 26 -6.09 -5.92 13.84
N MET A 27 -6.08 -6.75 12.80
CA MET A 27 -6.30 -6.31 11.41
C MET A 27 -7.44 -7.15 10.81
N LEU A 28 -8.61 -6.54 10.67
CA LEU A 28 -9.78 -7.12 9.99
C LEU A 28 -9.92 -6.53 8.58
N PRO A 29 -10.66 -7.20 7.67
CA PRO A 29 -10.72 -6.79 6.28
C PRO A 29 -11.55 -5.51 6.12
N VAL A 30 -10.85 -4.41 5.87
CA VAL A 30 -11.46 -3.08 5.67
C VAL A 30 -11.16 -2.50 4.29
N GLU A 31 -10.02 -2.83 3.68
CA GLU A 31 -9.61 -2.25 2.40
C GLU A 31 -10.25 -2.96 1.20
N GLY A 32 -10.92 -2.18 0.35
CA GLY A 32 -11.53 -2.63 -0.90
C GLY A 32 -12.57 -3.75 -0.76
N GLN A 33 -13.18 -3.83 0.42
CA GLN A 33 -14.33 -4.67 0.70
C GLN A 33 -15.65 -3.92 0.44
N SER A 34 -16.75 -4.65 0.34
CA SER A 34 -18.08 -4.03 0.27
C SER A 34 -18.40 -3.27 1.57
N LEU A 35 -19.20 -2.21 1.46
CA LEU A 35 -19.56 -1.34 2.59
C LEU A 35 -20.05 -2.12 3.84
N PRO A 36 -20.89 -3.18 3.71
CA PRO A 36 -21.33 -3.94 4.88
C PRO A 36 -20.19 -4.67 5.60
N ILE A 37 -19.26 -5.26 4.85
CA ILE A 37 -18.10 -5.99 5.43
C ILE A 37 -17.18 -5.02 6.15
N MET A 38 -16.96 -3.84 5.56
CA MET A 38 -16.13 -2.78 6.14
C MET A 38 -16.72 -2.28 7.47
N VAL A 39 -18.03 -2.00 7.52
CA VAL A 39 -18.72 -1.56 8.74
C VAL A 39 -18.70 -2.65 9.81
N ALA A 40 -19.02 -3.89 9.45
CA ALA A 40 -18.99 -5.02 10.39
C ALA A 40 -17.58 -5.25 10.96
N SER A 41 -16.55 -5.23 10.10
CA SER A 41 -15.15 -5.39 10.52
C SER A 41 -14.69 -4.25 11.42
N GLY A 42 -15.10 -3.02 11.13
CA GLY A 42 -14.83 -1.86 11.99
C GLY A 42 -15.45 -2.01 13.38
N LEU A 43 -16.73 -2.40 13.46
CA LEU A 43 -17.42 -2.63 14.74
C LEU A 43 -16.76 -3.73 15.57
N VAL A 44 -16.42 -4.87 14.95
CA VAL A 44 -15.74 -5.98 15.63
C VAL A 44 -14.36 -5.53 16.12
N THR A 45 -13.61 -4.75 15.31
CA THR A 45 -12.31 -4.22 15.72
C THR A 45 -12.44 -3.33 16.96
N VAL A 46 -13.42 -2.43 17.00
CA VAL A 46 -13.66 -1.58 18.19
C VAL A 46 -13.95 -2.41 19.43
N ILE A 47 -14.81 -3.43 19.32
CA ILE A 47 -15.12 -4.34 20.43
C ILE A 47 -13.85 -5.05 20.92
N LEU A 48 -13.05 -5.60 20.01
CA LEU A 48 -11.80 -6.29 20.35
C LEU A 48 -10.79 -5.35 21.00
N VAL A 49 -10.62 -4.13 20.50
CA VAL A 49 -9.72 -3.12 21.09
C VAL A 49 -10.13 -2.79 22.51
N VAL A 50 -11.44 -2.59 22.77
CA VAL A 50 -11.93 -2.34 24.13
C VAL A 50 -11.59 -3.50 25.06
N LEU A 51 -11.82 -4.75 24.64
CA LEU A 51 -11.49 -5.94 25.43
C LEU A 51 -9.98 -6.07 25.68
N ILE A 52 -9.16 -5.85 24.66
CA ILE A 52 -7.70 -5.89 24.75
C ILE A 52 -7.21 -4.84 25.75
N VAL A 53 -7.71 -3.60 25.67
CA VAL A 53 -7.32 -2.52 26.60
C VAL A 53 -7.73 -2.85 28.03
N GLN A 54 -8.93 -3.42 28.24
CA GLN A 54 -9.39 -3.84 29.56
C GLN A 54 -8.49 -4.94 30.15
N LEU A 55 -8.18 -5.98 29.36
CA LEU A 55 -7.29 -7.07 29.79
C LEU A 55 -5.86 -6.62 29.99
N LEU A 56 -5.36 -5.71 29.16
CA LEU A 56 -4.04 -5.11 29.30
C LEU A 56 -3.95 -4.34 30.62
N ARG A 57 -4.93 -3.48 30.95
CA ARG A 57 -4.97 -2.76 32.23
C ARG A 57 -5.00 -3.70 33.43
N ARG A 58 -5.83 -4.75 33.38
CA ARG A 58 -5.91 -5.77 34.44
C ARG A 58 -4.58 -6.52 34.60
N GLY A 59 -4.01 -7.00 33.50
CA GLY A 59 -2.76 -7.76 33.49
C GLY A 59 -1.56 -6.93 33.97
N LEU A 60 -1.47 -5.66 33.57
CA LEU A 60 -0.45 -4.73 34.07
C LEU A 60 -0.62 -4.46 35.56
N ARG A 61 -1.85 -4.32 36.05
CA ARG A 61 -2.12 -4.14 37.48
C ARG A 61 -1.67 -5.35 38.30
N ILE A 62 -1.95 -6.57 37.83
CA ILE A 62 -1.52 -7.83 38.47
C ILE A 62 0.02 -7.95 38.49
N GLN A 63 0.67 -7.62 37.37
CA GLN A 63 2.14 -7.65 37.26
C GLN A 63 2.81 -6.60 38.14
N SER A 64 2.18 -5.43 38.32
CA SER A 64 2.70 -4.37 39.19
C SER A 64 2.65 -4.74 40.68
N LEU A 65 1.80 -5.70 41.08
CA LEU A 65 1.72 -6.19 42.46
C LEU A 65 2.82 -7.20 42.79
N HIS A 66 3.36 -7.90 41.78
CA HIS A 66 4.44 -8.87 41.97
C HIS A 66 5.81 -8.18 41.84
N SER A 67 6.61 -8.24 42.92
CA SER A 67 7.92 -7.55 42.99
C SER A 67 8.87 -7.95 41.85
N GLN A 68 8.88 -9.22 41.45
CA GLN A 68 9.77 -9.73 40.40
C GLN A 68 9.45 -9.19 38.99
N THR A 69 8.17 -8.98 38.66
CA THR A 69 7.74 -8.54 37.33
C THR A 69 7.62 -7.03 37.20
N LYS A 70 7.42 -6.32 38.32
CA LYS A 70 7.16 -4.88 38.36
C LYS A 70 8.21 -4.05 37.61
N VAL A 71 9.50 -4.29 37.88
CA VAL A 71 10.59 -3.52 37.27
C VAL A 71 10.62 -3.72 35.76
N MET A 72 10.50 -4.97 35.31
CA MET A 72 10.52 -5.30 33.89
C MET A 72 9.33 -4.68 33.14
N THR A 73 8.12 -4.76 33.71
CA THR A 73 6.93 -4.12 33.15
C THR A 73 7.09 -2.60 33.06
N GLN A 74 7.71 -1.96 34.06
CA GLN A 74 7.97 -0.52 34.06
C GLN A 74 8.97 -0.11 32.98
N VAL A 75 10.07 -0.86 32.80
CA VAL A 75 11.07 -0.58 31.76
C VAL A 75 10.46 -0.73 30.37
N LEU A 76 9.72 -1.81 30.11
CA LEU A 76 9.08 -2.05 28.82
C LEU A 76 7.98 -1.03 28.52
N GLY A 77 7.14 -0.71 29.51
CA GLY A 77 6.11 0.33 29.38
C GLY A 77 6.72 1.71 29.14
N GLY A 78 7.78 2.03 29.88
CA GLY A 78 8.54 3.28 29.72
C GLY A 78 9.17 3.40 28.34
N PHE A 79 9.71 2.31 27.79
CA PHE A 79 10.22 2.29 26.42
C PHE A 79 9.13 2.62 25.39
N VAL A 80 7.96 1.97 25.46
CA VAL A 80 6.86 2.21 24.51
C VAL A 80 6.38 3.66 24.60
N VAL A 81 6.15 4.17 25.81
CA VAL A 81 5.71 5.56 26.03
C VAL A 81 6.78 6.54 25.56
N GLY A 82 8.05 6.28 25.86
CA GLY A 82 9.18 7.11 25.44
C GLY A 82 9.33 7.15 23.92
N ALA A 83 9.23 6.01 23.24
CA ALA A 83 9.29 5.93 21.79
C ALA A 83 8.14 6.71 21.14
N ILE A 84 6.90 6.54 21.65
CA ILE A 84 5.74 7.31 21.19
C ILE A 84 5.95 8.82 21.43
N ALA A 85 6.43 9.21 22.61
CA ALA A 85 6.71 10.61 22.92
C ALA A 85 7.75 11.21 21.97
N LEU A 86 8.80 10.47 21.64
CA LEU A 86 9.78 10.88 20.63
C LEU A 86 9.14 11.05 19.25
N PHE A 87 8.32 10.10 18.79
CA PHE A 87 7.61 10.23 17.52
C PHE A 87 6.75 11.50 17.45
N LEU A 88 6.02 11.80 18.52
CA LEU A 88 5.22 13.02 18.62
C LEU A 88 6.10 14.27 18.70
N LEU A 89 7.24 14.22 19.39
CA LEU A 89 8.22 15.31 19.44
C LEU A 89 8.79 15.64 18.06
N PHE A 90 9.19 14.64 17.27
CA PHE A 90 9.66 14.84 15.89
C PHE A 90 8.53 15.39 15.00
N THR A 91 7.32 14.87 15.16
CA THR A 91 6.16 15.26 14.34
C THR A 91 5.72 16.70 14.61
N TYR A 92 5.52 17.09 15.87
CA TYR A 92 5.06 18.43 16.22
C TYR A 92 6.19 19.45 16.43
N GLY A 93 7.35 19.02 16.93
CA GLY A 93 8.48 19.89 17.24
C GLY A 93 9.35 20.21 16.03
N LEU A 94 9.56 19.24 15.13
CA LEU A 94 10.43 19.39 13.95
C LEU A 94 9.66 19.38 12.62
N GLY A 95 8.34 19.15 12.64
CA GLY A 95 7.50 19.07 11.44
C GLY A 95 7.76 17.83 10.59
N ILE A 96 8.46 16.83 11.12
CA ILE A 96 8.75 15.57 10.42
C ILE A 96 7.68 14.55 10.81
N ASP A 97 6.68 14.35 9.96
CA ASP A 97 5.58 13.41 10.24
C ASP A 97 6.04 11.94 10.14
N LEU A 98 6.48 11.41 11.27
CA LEU A 98 6.84 9.99 11.43
C LEU A 98 5.61 9.09 11.66
N THR A 99 4.41 9.65 11.78
CA THR A 99 3.16 8.88 11.91
C THR A 99 2.56 8.49 10.56
N LEU A 100 3.11 9.03 9.46
CA LEU A 100 2.59 8.82 8.11
C LEU A 100 2.58 7.35 7.67
N ALA A 101 3.63 6.60 8.00
CA ALA A 101 3.79 5.22 7.57
C ALA A 101 3.93 4.27 8.76
N ALA A 102 3.14 3.19 8.76
CA ALA A 102 3.15 2.15 9.79
C ALA A 102 4.55 1.61 10.11
N ARG A 103 5.42 1.51 9.08
CA ARG A 103 6.78 0.97 9.20
C ARG A 103 7.66 1.69 10.22
N TYR A 104 7.43 2.97 10.48
CA TYR A 104 8.21 3.72 11.46
C TYR A 104 7.93 3.24 12.89
N GLN A 105 6.74 2.69 13.13
CA GLN A 105 6.33 2.22 14.45
C GLN A 105 6.83 0.81 14.80
N PHE A 106 7.50 0.12 13.87
CA PHE A 106 8.03 -1.23 14.11
C PHE A 106 9.08 -1.29 15.21
N VAL A 107 9.70 -0.16 15.57
CA VAL A 107 10.71 -0.08 16.63
C VAL A 107 10.19 -0.55 17.99
N TYR A 108 8.93 -0.28 18.32
CA TYR A 108 8.33 -0.66 19.61
C TYR A 108 7.34 -1.82 19.51
N PHE A 109 7.07 -2.31 18.30
CA PHE A 109 6.14 -3.41 18.06
C PHE A 109 6.46 -4.66 18.89
N PRO A 110 7.71 -5.17 18.96
CA PRO A 110 8.03 -6.37 19.74
C PRO A 110 7.69 -6.21 21.23
N ILE A 111 7.87 -5.01 21.77
CA ILE A 111 7.63 -4.71 23.19
C ILE A 111 6.13 -4.60 23.47
N VAL A 112 5.36 -4.00 22.55
CA VAL A 112 3.89 -4.00 22.64
C VAL A 112 3.34 -5.42 22.68
N ILE A 113 3.81 -6.30 21.79
CA ILE A 113 3.40 -7.71 21.76
C ILE A 113 3.81 -8.45 23.04
N MET A 114 5.02 -8.19 23.55
CA MET A 114 5.49 -8.78 24.80
C MET A 114 4.66 -8.37 26.01
N LEU A 115 4.29 -7.08 26.12
CA LEU A 115 3.44 -6.55 27.19
C LEU A 115 2.01 -7.13 27.12
N LEU A 116 1.46 -7.28 25.91
CA LEU A 116 0.17 -7.92 25.69
C LEU A 116 0.21 -9.40 26.12
N ALA A 117 1.22 -10.14 25.69
CA ALA A 117 1.39 -11.55 26.03
C ALA A 117 1.54 -11.75 27.55
N ALA A 118 2.38 -10.96 28.21
CA ALA A 118 2.56 -11.03 29.67
C ALA A 118 1.27 -10.69 30.43
N SER A 119 0.52 -9.71 29.92
CA SER A 119 -0.77 -9.30 30.51
C SER A 119 -1.83 -10.37 30.33
N PHE A 120 -1.95 -10.97 29.15
CA PHE A 120 -2.89 -12.06 28.89
C PHE A 120 -2.54 -13.32 29.68
N ALA A 121 -1.25 -13.66 29.81
CA ALA A 121 -0.81 -14.77 30.65
C ALA A 121 -1.14 -14.55 32.13
N SER A 122 -0.98 -13.32 32.63
CA SER A 122 -1.32 -12.96 34.01
C SER A 122 -2.83 -13.02 34.25
N CYS A 123 -3.63 -12.47 33.32
CA CYS A 123 -5.08 -12.56 33.35
C CYS A 123 -5.56 -14.01 33.28
N TRP A 124 -4.98 -14.84 32.41
CA TRP A 124 -5.34 -16.25 32.28
C TRP A 124 -5.16 -17.04 33.58
N ARG A 125 -4.03 -16.82 34.27
CA ARG A 125 -3.73 -17.47 35.56
C ARG A 125 -4.62 -16.97 36.70
N ALA A 126 -4.96 -15.68 36.69
CA ALA A 126 -5.83 -15.08 37.71
C ALA A 126 -7.32 -15.29 37.44
N ALA A 127 -7.70 -15.59 36.20
CA ALA A 127 -9.08 -15.72 35.76
C ALA A 127 -9.71 -17.05 36.18
N GLN A 128 -11.00 -17.01 36.54
CA GLN A 128 -11.85 -18.18 36.66
C GLN A 128 -12.96 -18.15 35.60
N GLY A 129 -13.09 -19.23 34.82
CA GLY A 129 -14.18 -19.44 33.86
C GLY A 129 -14.25 -18.37 32.76
N LYS A 130 -15.16 -17.40 32.90
CA LYS A 130 -15.56 -16.45 31.85
C LYS A 130 -14.43 -15.54 31.37
N ASP A 131 -13.50 -15.18 32.24
CA ASP A 131 -12.34 -14.36 31.88
C ASP A 131 -11.30 -15.13 31.03
N GLN A 132 -11.20 -16.46 31.21
CA GLN A 132 -10.38 -17.30 30.32
C GLN A 132 -11.00 -17.41 28.93
N GLN A 133 -12.33 -17.43 28.83
CA GLN A 133 -13.03 -17.42 27.52
C GLN A 133 -12.72 -16.15 26.73
N TRP A 134 -12.66 -14.98 27.38
CA TRP A 134 -12.30 -13.72 26.71
C TRP A 134 -10.87 -13.71 26.19
N VAL A 135 -9.92 -14.22 26.97
CA VAL A 135 -8.52 -14.33 26.53
C VAL A 135 -8.41 -15.32 25.36
N ALA A 136 -9.09 -16.46 25.43
CA ALA A 136 -9.13 -17.44 24.33
C ALA A 136 -9.75 -16.85 23.06
N LEU A 137 -10.84 -16.08 23.18
CA LEU A 137 -11.49 -15.40 22.06
C LEU A 137 -10.52 -14.42 21.37
N ILE A 138 -9.76 -13.63 22.13
CA ILE A 138 -8.80 -12.69 21.56
C ILE A 138 -7.66 -13.41 20.84
N LEU A 139 -7.14 -14.49 21.43
CA LEU A 139 -6.10 -15.30 20.78
C LEU A 139 -6.61 -15.94 19.48
N LEU A 140 -7.84 -16.45 19.48
CA LEU A 140 -8.50 -16.98 18.29
C LEU A 140 -8.66 -15.89 17.23
N MET A 141 -9.15 -14.71 17.61
CA MET A 141 -9.31 -13.58 16.70
C MET A 141 -7.97 -13.05 16.17
N GLY A 142 -6.91 -13.08 16.98
CA GLY A 142 -5.55 -12.78 16.55
C GLY A 142 -5.03 -13.77 15.51
N LEU A 143 -5.29 -15.07 15.71
CA LEU A 143 -4.97 -16.12 14.73
C LEU A 143 -5.74 -15.92 13.43
N VAL A 144 -7.05 -15.68 13.52
CA VAL A 144 -7.89 -15.37 12.36
C VAL A 144 -7.37 -14.13 11.63
N GLY A 145 -7.05 -13.05 12.35
CA GLY A 145 -6.43 -11.85 11.80
C GLY A 145 -5.13 -12.14 11.06
N GLY A 146 -4.26 -12.98 11.64
CA GLY A 146 -3.02 -13.43 10.98
C GLY A 146 -3.27 -14.16 9.66
N VAL A 147 -4.27 -15.05 9.62
CA VAL A 147 -4.69 -15.74 8.38
C VAL A 147 -5.24 -14.76 7.34
N ILE A 148 -6.03 -13.77 7.76
CA ILE A 148 -6.59 -12.74 6.87
C ILE A 148 -5.46 -11.88 6.26
N VAL A 149 -4.44 -11.53 7.05
CA VAL A 149 -3.24 -10.82 6.57
C VAL A 149 -2.44 -11.68 5.59
N ALA A 150 -2.19 -12.94 5.93
CA ALA A 150 -1.44 -13.87 5.07
C ALA A 150 -2.16 -14.18 3.75
N SER A 151 -3.50 -14.15 3.74
CA SER A 151 -4.33 -14.34 2.55
C SER A 151 -4.54 -13.07 1.72
N HIS A 152 -3.89 -11.96 2.06
CA HIS A 152 -3.98 -10.67 1.36
C HIS A 152 -5.39 -10.06 1.33
N VAL A 153 -6.27 -10.45 2.26
CA VAL A 153 -7.66 -9.97 2.32
C VAL A 153 -7.77 -8.67 3.12
N SER A 154 -6.90 -8.47 4.11
CA SER A 154 -6.90 -7.27 4.97
C SER A 154 -6.06 -6.11 4.47
N TYR A 155 -5.00 -6.38 3.70
CA TYR A 155 -4.26 -5.37 2.95
C TYR A 155 -4.43 -5.66 1.47
N GLN A 156 -5.08 -4.77 0.73
CA GLN A 156 -4.88 -4.81 -0.71
C GLN A 156 -3.45 -4.34 -0.94
N LYS A 157 -2.57 -5.21 -1.46
CA LYS A 157 -1.26 -4.74 -1.94
C LYS A 157 -1.54 -3.53 -2.83
N ALA A 158 -0.93 -2.40 -2.48
CA ALA A 158 -1.18 -1.13 -3.15
C ALA A 158 -1.03 -1.29 -4.66
N ASP A 159 -0.05 -2.10 -5.08
CA ASP A 159 0.22 -2.45 -6.47
C ASP A 159 -0.01 -3.94 -6.76
N ARG A 160 -0.89 -4.22 -7.73
CA ARG A 160 -1.21 -5.58 -8.23
C ARG A 160 -0.73 -5.77 -9.68
N PRO A 161 0.58 -6.00 -9.92
CA PRO A 161 1.11 -6.16 -11.27
C PRO A 161 0.53 -7.40 -11.96
N ASP A 162 0.12 -8.41 -11.20
CA ASP A 162 -0.52 -9.62 -11.69
C ASP A 162 -1.87 -9.33 -12.38
N LEU A 163 -2.68 -8.44 -11.80
CA LEU A 163 -3.94 -7.99 -12.40
C LEU A 163 -3.69 -7.02 -13.57
N ALA A 164 -2.66 -6.17 -13.46
CA ALA A 164 -2.29 -5.24 -14.51
C ALA A 164 -1.88 -5.97 -15.79
N ILE A 165 -0.97 -6.94 -15.68
CA ILE A 165 -0.54 -7.76 -16.83
C ILE A 165 -1.68 -8.61 -17.37
N ALA A 166 -2.51 -9.22 -16.52
CA ALA A 166 -3.68 -9.97 -16.99
C ALA A 166 -4.62 -9.09 -17.83
N LYS A 167 -4.86 -7.85 -17.40
CA LYS A 167 -5.70 -6.91 -18.16
C LYS A 167 -5.03 -6.38 -19.42
N MET A 168 -3.71 -6.16 -19.40
CA MET A 168 -2.95 -5.81 -20.60
C MET A 168 -3.05 -6.91 -21.65
N LEU A 169 -2.87 -8.17 -21.25
CA LEU A 169 -3.01 -9.32 -22.14
C LEU A 169 -4.43 -9.47 -22.68
N GLU A 170 -5.46 -9.31 -21.86
CA GLU A 170 -6.87 -9.32 -22.31
C GLU A 170 -7.13 -8.28 -23.41
N ILE A 171 -6.55 -7.09 -23.26
CA ILE A 171 -6.68 -5.99 -24.22
C ILE A 171 -5.83 -6.25 -25.48
N SER A 172 -4.63 -6.83 -25.35
CA SER A 172 -3.74 -7.14 -26.48
C SER A 172 -4.24 -8.33 -27.31
N ASP A 173 -4.78 -9.38 -26.68
CA ASP A 173 -5.26 -10.61 -27.36
C ASP A 173 -6.47 -10.34 -28.28
N SER A 174 -7.24 -9.28 -27.99
CA SER A 174 -8.33 -8.83 -28.87
C SER A 174 -7.88 -8.27 -30.24
N GLN A 175 -6.58 -8.00 -30.42
CA GLN A 175 -6.00 -7.43 -31.63
C GLN A 175 -4.64 -8.08 -31.95
N SER A 176 -4.68 -9.19 -32.70
CA SER A 176 -3.59 -10.12 -33.04
C SER A 176 -2.42 -9.56 -33.89
N GLN A 177 -1.75 -8.51 -33.44
CA GLN A 177 -0.48 -8.03 -34.05
C GLN A 177 0.65 -8.02 -33.02
N SER A 178 1.74 -8.72 -33.32
CA SER A 178 2.96 -8.84 -32.51
C SER A 178 3.85 -7.60 -32.61
N LEU A 179 3.31 -6.45 -32.20
CA LEU A 179 4.03 -5.18 -32.20
C LEU A 179 5.04 -5.11 -31.05
N PRO A 180 6.22 -4.47 -31.24
CA PRO A 180 7.09 -4.14 -30.14
C PRO A 180 6.33 -3.27 -29.12
N VAL A 181 6.51 -3.58 -27.84
CA VAL A 181 5.79 -2.92 -26.74
C VAL A 181 6.71 -2.00 -25.96
N LEU A 182 6.33 -0.73 -25.83
CA LEU A 182 6.96 0.22 -24.92
C LEU A 182 6.04 0.46 -23.71
N ILE A 183 6.54 0.24 -22.50
CA ILE A 183 5.85 0.54 -21.25
C ILE A 183 6.53 1.74 -20.60
N ALA A 184 5.81 2.86 -20.45
CA ALA A 184 6.36 4.12 -19.98
C ALA A 184 5.68 4.62 -18.71
N THR A 185 6.47 5.10 -17.74
CA THR A 185 6.00 5.82 -16.55
C THR A 185 6.77 7.12 -16.37
N VAL A 186 6.23 8.01 -15.53
CA VAL A 186 6.96 9.19 -15.05
C VAL A 186 7.75 8.78 -13.81
N HIS A 187 9.06 8.98 -13.82
CA HIS A 187 9.95 8.62 -12.71
C HIS A 187 10.29 9.83 -11.85
N LYS A 188 10.03 9.75 -10.54
CA LYS A 188 10.47 10.74 -9.56
C LYS A 188 11.35 10.10 -8.49
N SER A 189 11.01 8.88 -8.09
CA SER A 189 11.66 8.16 -7.00
C SER A 189 11.72 6.66 -7.29
N HIS A 190 12.37 5.92 -6.38
CA HIS A 190 12.46 4.46 -6.45
C HIS A 190 11.11 3.74 -6.42
N GLU A 191 10.04 4.39 -5.94
CA GLU A 191 8.68 3.84 -5.99
C GLU A 191 8.29 3.44 -7.42
N GLN A 192 8.45 4.37 -8.38
CA GLN A 192 8.08 4.12 -9.78
C GLN A 192 9.00 3.11 -10.46
N THR A 193 10.25 3.01 -9.99
CA THR A 193 11.15 1.93 -10.41
C THR A 193 10.61 0.57 -9.96
N GLY A 194 10.16 0.47 -8.70
CA GLY A 194 9.54 -0.73 -8.16
C GLY A 194 8.24 -1.11 -8.89
N GLU A 195 7.38 -0.15 -9.21
CA GLU A 195 6.16 -0.37 -10.00
C GLU A 195 6.46 -1.02 -11.36
N ILE A 196 7.41 -0.44 -12.11
CA ILE A 196 7.78 -0.96 -13.44
C ILE A 196 8.49 -2.30 -13.35
N MET A 197 9.39 -2.48 -12.38
CA MET A 197 10.03 -3.79 -12.13
C MET A 197 9.01 -4.86 -11.77
N GLY A 198 7.94 -4.51 -11.03
CA GLY A 198 6.84 -5.41 -10.71
C GLY A 198 6.10 -5.91 -11.95
N LEU A 199 5.83 -5.02 -12.91
CA LEU A 199 5.26 -5.39 -14.21
C LEU A 199 6.22 -6.28 -15.01
N ALA A 200 7.49 -5.90 -15.11
CA ALA A 200 8.52 -6.67 -15.80
C ALA A 200 8.68 -8.08 -15.21
N TRP A 201 8.66 -8.19 -13.88
CA TRP A 201 8.72 -9.45 -13.17
C TRP A 201 7.52 -10.36 -13.48
N GLU A 202 6.30 -9.82 -13.48
CA GLU A 202 5.11 -10.61 -13.79
C GLU A 202 5.06 -11.04 -15.25
N LEU A 203 5.54 -10.22 -16.20
CA LEU A 203 5.71 -10.61 -17.60
C LEU A 203 6.65 -11.80 -17.74
N ASN A 204 7.82 -11.75 -17.09
CA ASN A 204 8.80 -12.82 -17.10
C ASN A 204 8.27 -14.09 -16.41
N ARG A 205 7.65 -13.94 -15.24
CA ARG A 205 7.10 -15.04 -14.43
C ARG A 205 6.02 -15.82 -15.18
N ARG A 206 5.16 -15.13 -15.93
CA ARG A 206 4.10 -15.73 -16.75
C ARG A 206 4.61 -16.28 -18.09
N LYS A 207 5.88 -16.05 -18.43
CA LYS A 207 6.50 -16.43 -19.71
C LYS A 207 5.73 -15.88 -20.92
N VAL A 208 5.19 -14.67 -20.77
CA VAL A 208 4.42 -13.98 -21.82
C VAL A 208 5.28 -13.07 -22.70
N VAL A 209 6.55 -12.88 -22.31
CA VAL A 209 7.56 -12.21 -23.12
C VAL A 209 7.79 -13.04 -24.38
N ASP A 210 7.79 -12.37 -25.54
CA ASP A 210 7.96 -12.91 -26.89
C ASP A 210 6.84 -13.85 -27.39
N THR A 211 5.95 -14.31 -26.50
CA THR A 211 4.78 -15.13 -26.86
C THR A 211 3.52 -14.29 -27.04
N ALA A 212 3.28 -13.31 -26.15
CA ALA A 212 2.12 -12.41 -26.22
C ALA A 212 2.52 -10.92 -26.21
N ILE A 213 3.65 -10.58 -25.57
CA ILE A 213 4.20 -9.23 -25.54
C ILE A 213 5.60 -9.29 -26.14
N ASN A 214 5.73 -8.79 -27.37
CA ASN A 214 6.96 -8.86 -28.14
C ASN A 214 7.98 -7.83 -27.64
N SER A 215 9.15 -8.28 -27.19
CA SER A 215 10.30 -7.44 -26.84
C SER A 215 9.94 -6.18 -26.01
N PRO A 216 9.34 -6.33 -24.81
CA PRO A 216 8.90 -5.19 -24.01
C PRO A 216 10.09 -4.33 -23.58
N GLN A 217 10.01 -3.04 -23.89
CA GLN A 217 10.95 -2.03 -23.42
C GLN A 217 10.29 -1.16 -22.35
N PHE A 218 11.11 -0.68 -21.41
CA PHE A 218 10.63 0.12 -20.29
C PHE A 218 11.26 1.50 -20.32
N LEU A 219 10.42 2.54 -20.22
CA LEU A 219 10.85 3.92 -20.14
C LEU A 219 10.47 4.53 -18.79
N LEU A 220 11.48 4.97 -18.06
CA LEU A 220 11.33 5.77 -16.86
C LEU A 220 11.64 7.22 -17.21
N ALA A 221 10.61 7.98 -17.59
CA ALA A 221 10.74 9.38 -17.96
C ALA A 221 10.94 10.24 -16.70
N HIS A 222 12.21 10.51 -16.35
CA HIS A 222 12.54 11.19 -15.11
C HIS A 222 12.06 12.66 -15.11
N LYS A 223 11.49 13.09 -13.99
CA LYS A 223 11.24 14.51 -13.69
C LYS A 223 11.76 14.84 -12.29
N ASP A 224 12.42 15.97 -12.17
CA ASP A 224 12.78 16.55 -10.88
C ASP A 224 11.59 17.35 -10.32
N THR A 225 11.26 18.45 -10.99
CA THR A 225 10.20 19.40 -10.59
C THR A 225 9.18 19.66 -11.69
N GLU A 226 9.63 19.72 -12.95
CA GLU A 226 8.77 20.08 -14.08
C GLU A 226 8.15 18.85 -14.76
N PRO A 227 6.80 18.74 -14.80
CA PRO A 227 6.14 17.62 -15.49
C PRO A 227 6.42 17.56 -16.99
N ARG A 228 6.73 18.70 -17.62
CA ARG A 228 6.97 18.80 -19.07
C ARG A 228 8.18 18.00 -19.53
N VAL A 229 9.24 17.91 -18.70
CA VAL A 229 10.45 17.15 -19.01
C VAL A 229 10.12 15.67 -19.26
N ALA A 230 9.20 15.09 -18.49
CA ALA A 230 8.77 13.72 -18.70
C ALA A 230 7.96 13.55 -20.00
N THR A 231 7.12 14.53 -20.36
CA THR A 231 6.39 14.55 -21.64
C THR A 231 7.35 14.64 -22.82
N GLU A 232 8.33 15.54 -22.77
CA GLU A 232 9.35 15.69 -23.82
C GLU A 232 10.23 14.45 -23.95
N THR A 233 10.61 13.83 -22.84
CA THR A 233 11.38 12.59 -22.83
C THR A 233 10.59 11.47 -23.50
N LEU A 234 9.31 11.32 -23.16
CA LEU A 234 8.43 10.35 -23.81
C LEU A 234 8.33 10.62 -25.32
N GLN A 235 8.13 11.87 -25.72
CA GLN A 235 8.08 12.26 -27.13
C GLN A 235 9.38 11.94 -27.88
N LYS A 236 10.55 12.26 -27.31
CA LYS A 236 11.85 11.99 -27.91
C LYS A 236 12.08 10.50 -28.07
N THR A 237 11.78 9.69 -27.05
CA THR A 237 11.94 8.24 -27.10
C THR A 237 11.02 7.60 -28.15
N VAL A 238 9.73 7.96 -28.16
CA VAL A 238 8.77 7.41 -29.14
C VAL A 238 9.12 7.81 -30.58
N ALA A 239 9.72 8.99 -30.79
CA ALA A 239 10.19 9.41 -32.10
C ALA A 239 11.40 8.62 -32.63
N GLN A 240 12.25 8.08 -31.74
CA GLN A 240 13.44 7.32 -32.08
C GLN A 240 13.18 5.82 -32.27
N LEU A 241 12.07 5.30 -31.73
CA LEU A 241 11.74 3.90 -31.83
C LEU A 241 11.13 3.52 -33.20
N PRO A 242 11.40 2.31 -33.70
CA PRO A 242 10.81 1.83 -34.94
C PRO A 242 9.29 1.67 -34.78
N LYS A 243 8.55 2.03 -35.84
CA LYS A 243 7.09 1.88 -35.91
C LYS A 243 6.73 0.81 -36.94
N PRO A 244 5.63 0.06 -36.77
CA PRO A 244 4.58 0.23 -35.76
C PRO A 244 5.01 -0.18 -34.34
N LEU A 245 4.54 0.58 -33.33
CA LEU A 245 4.86 0.39 -31.91
C LEU A 245 3.58 0.46 -31.08
N GLU A 246 3.47 -0.39 -30.08
CA GLU A 246 2.44 -0.31 -29.05
C GLU A 246 3.00 0.36 -27.80
N LEU A 247 2.36 1.43 -27.33
CA LEU A 247 2.77 2.19 -26.17
C LEU A 247 1.74 2.04 -25.05
N TRP A 248 2.18 1.55 -23.90
CA TRP A 248 1.45 1.55 -22.64
C TRP A 248 2.02 2.61 -21.72
N VAL A 249 1.24 3.66 -21.45
CA VAL A 249 1.61 4.62 -20.40
C VAL A 249 0.96 4.18 -19.10
N VAL A 250 1.78 3.98 -18.06
CA VAL A 250 1.39 3.45 -16.75
C VAL A 250 1.64 4.53 -15.70
N ASN A 251 0.62 4.85 -14.89
CA ASN A 251 0.66 5.88 -13.83
C ASN A 251 1.28 7.21 -14.30
N PHE A 252 1.14 7.52 -15.58
CA PHE A 252 1.86 8.61 -16.21
C PHE A 252 1.27 9.94 -15.77
N SER A 253 1.96 10.62 -14.85
CA SER A 253 1.48 11.82 -14.16
C SER A 253 1.63 13.13 -14.95
N ALA A 254 2.27 13.10 -16.12
CA ALA A 254 2.45 14.24 -17.02
C ALA A 254 1.48 14.17 -18.22
N SER A 255 1.41 15.23 -19.04
CA SER A 255 0.59 15.21 -20.25
C SER A 255 1.18 14.23 -21.28
N VAL A 256 0.31 13.50 -21.98
CA VAL A 256 0.72 12.55 -23.03
C VAL A 256 0.30 13.13 -24.38
N GLU A 257 1.25 13.77 -25.05
CA GLU A 257 1.03 14.54 -26.29
C GLU A 257 1.76 13.86 -27.45
N LEU A 258 1.14 12.82 -28.03
CA LEU A 258 1.77 11.97 -29.06
C LEU A 258 1.04 11.98 -30.41
N LYS A 259 0.04 12.85 -30.58
CA LYS A 259 -0.73 12.93 -31.85
C LYS A 259 0.16 13.29 -33.05
N SER A 260 1.10 14.21 -32.85
CA SER A 260 2.08 14.63 -33.87
C SER A 260 3.01 13.49 -34.32
N GLN A 261 3.07 12.40 -33.56
CA GLN A 261 3.92 11.24 -33.84
C GLN A 261 3.14 10.06 -34.44
N GLY A 262 1.87 10.26 -34.81
CA GLY A 262 1.02 9.20 -35.35
C GLY A 262 0.56 8.18 -34.29
N CYS A 263 0.59 8.56 -33.02
CA CYS A 263 0.11 7.72 -31.92
C CYS A 263 -1.35 8.02 -31.60
N ILE A 264 -2.22 7.04 -31.83
CA ILE A 264 -3.65 7.14 -31.60
C ILE A 264 -3.97 6.43 -30.29
N LYS A 265 -4.63 7.13 -29.37
CA LYS A 265 -5.12 6.54 -28.13
C LYS A 265 -6.23 5.56 -28.43
N ASP A 266 -6.13 4.35 -27.90
CA ASP A 266 -7.19 3.37 -28.02
C ASP A 266 -8.40 3.76 -27.14
N LYS A 267 -9.60 3.72 -27.73
CA LYS A 267 -10.87 4.13 -27.11
C LYS A 267 -11.25 3.24 -25.92
N GLN A 268 -10.82 1.98 -25.87
CA GLN A 268 -11.10 1.05 -24.76
C GLN A 268 -10.03 1.05 -23.65
N SER A 269 -9.00 1.90 -23.77
CA SER A 269 -7.75 1.66 -23.04
C SER A 269 -7.60 2.29 -21.64
N ILE A 270 -8.61 2.99 -21.11
CA ILE A 270 -8.52 3.47 -19.72
C ILE A 270 -8.96 2.33 -18.81
N SER A 271 -7.99 1.55 -18.36
CA SER A 271 -8.20 0.51 -17.36
C SER A 271 -7.48 0.87 -16.07
N LYS A 272 -8.14 0.56 -14.96
CA LYS A 272 -7.61 0.77 -13.62
C LYS A 272 -7.71 -0.54 -12.86
N VAL A 273 -6.57 -0.99 -12.36
CA VAL A 273 -6.47 -2.04 -11.35
C VAL A 273 -5.81 -1.43 -10.11
N PRO A 274 -5.88 -2.07 -8.93
CA PRO A 274 -5.18 -1.57 -7.75
C PRO A 274 -3.71 -1.26 -8.05
N GLY A 275 -3.32 0.00 -7.81
CA GLY A 275 -1.97 0.52 -8.03
C GLY A 275 -1.61 0.92 -9.46
N TYR A 276 -2.33 0.44 -10.48
CA TYR A 276 -1.99 0.73 -11.88
C TYR A 276 -3.14 1.38 -12.64
N ARG A 277 -2.87 2.55 -13.21
CA ARG A 277 -3.71 3.19 -14.23
C ARG A 277 -2.93 3.21 -15.53
N PHE A 278 -3.46 2.56 -16.54
CA PHE A 278 -2.79 2.52 -17.84
C PHE A 278 -3.68 3.02 -18.96
N ARG A 279 -3.01 3.48 -20.01
CA ARG A 279 -3.62 3.89 -21.28
C ARG A 279 -2.77 3.33 -22.41
N ARG A 280 -3.43 2.82 -23.43
CA ARG A 280 -2.78 2.24 -24.60
C ARG A 280 -2.83 3.19 -25.78
N TYR A 281 -1.73 3.25 -26.51
CA TYR A 281 -1.57 4.04 -27.72
C TYR A 281 -0.97 3.15 -28.81
N TYR A 282 -1.49 3.29 -30.03
CA TYR A 282 -0.95 2.65 -31.22
C TYR A 282 -0.23 3.69 -32.06
N CYS A 283 1.07 3.51 -32.24
CA CYS A 283 1.92 4.40 -33.01
C CYS A 283 2.19 3.77 -34.38
N GLN A 284 1.68 4.39 -35.44
CA GLN A 284 1.92 3.96 -36.81
C GLN A 284 2.98 4.84 -37.49
N ASN A 285 3.60 4.32 -38.57
CA ASN A 285 4.42 5.15 -39.44
C ASN A 285 3.58 6.32 -39.94
N TYR A 286 3.99 7.54 -39.62
CA TYR A 286 3.31 8.74 -40.05
C TYR A 286 3.49 8.89 -41.57
N ARG A 287 2.53 8.40 -42.36
CA ARG A 287 2.36 8.84 -43.74
C ARG A 287 1.72 10.22 -43.68
N ALA A 288 2.52 11.26 -43.86
CA ALA A 288 1.99 12.57 -44.21
C ALA A 288 1.25 12.43 -45.55
N GLY A 289 -0.09 12.46 -45.54
CA GLY A 289 -0.90 12.44 -46.75
C GLY A 289 -1.99 11.36 -46.76
N ALA A 290 -3.13 11.69 -46.16
CA ALA A 290 -4.45 11.21 -46.57
C ALA A 290 -5.48 12.25 -46.12
N SER A 291 -5.36 13.44 -46.69
CA SER A 291 -6.45 14.39 -46.83
C SER A 291 -7.05 14.15 -48.22
N GLU A 292 -8.20 13.47 -48.25
CA GLU A 292 -9.28 13.72 -49.20
C GLU A 292 -10.60 13.63 -48.43
#